data_AF-A0AA51ZVL6-F1
#
_entry.id   AF-A0AA51ZVL6-F1
#
_cell.length_a   1.000
_cell.length_b   1.000
_cell.length_c   1.000
_cell.angle_alpha   90.00
_cell.angle_beta   90.00
_cell.angle_gamma   90.00
#
_symmetry.space_group_name_H-M   'P 1'
#
loop_
_entity.id
_entity.type
_entity.pdbx_description
1 polymer ?
#
loop_
_entity_poly.entity_id
_entity_poly.type
_entity_poly.pdbx_seq_one_letter_code
_entity_poly.pdbx_strand_id
1 'polypeptide(L)'
;MARPNIKLINAIRTAAKRINDGSHYQWGHMGGCNCGHLAQELTPYSKREIHEYAMRKSGDWTDQVQDYCGTSAMPMDEIISSMMESGLERKDMIDLERLKNQEVRRYMGDRGVKLYHNNKQDVVDYMIAWADLLEEQLISDIQLPENIEKEEQISIEELSLVE
;
A
#
# COMPACT_ATOMS: atom_id res chain seq x y z
N MET A 1 7.69 6.94 -7.39
CA MET A 1 7.17 5.65 -6.88
C MET A 1 7.21 5.76 -5.37
N ALA A 2 6.24 5.17 -4.69
CA ALA A 2 6.14 5.23 -3.24
C ALA A 2 7.44 4.84 -2.53
N ARG A 3 7.74 5.51 -1.41
CA ARG A 3 8.91 5.20 -0.57
C ARG A 3 8.69 3.87 0.14
N PRO A 4 9.49 2.82 -0.14
CA PRO A 4 9.33 1.52 0.47
C PRO A 4 9.46 1.59 1.99
N ASN A 5 8.49 1.02 2.69
CA ASN A 5 8.53 0.85 4.14
C ASN A 5 7.54 -0.23 4.59
N ILE A 6 7.82 -0.85 5.74
CA ILE A 6 7.04 -1.99 6.28
C ILE A 6 5.57 -1.62 6.49
N LYS A 7 5.27 -0.41 7.00
CA LYS A 7 3.90 0.04 7.25
C LYS A 7 3.08 0.07 5.95
N LEU A 8 3.62 0.71 4.91
CA LEU A 8 2.95 0.82 3.62
C LEU A 8 2.77 -0.55 2.93
N ILE A 9 3.80 -1.38 2.91
CA ILE A 9 3.75 -2.73 2.32
C ILE A 9 2.64 -3.56 2.97
N ASN A 10 2.60 -3.55 4.31
CA ASN A 10 1.57 -4.28 5.06
C ASN A 10 0.16 -3.72 4.82
N ALA A 11 0.01 -2.40 4.70
CA ALA A 11 -1.27 -1.78 4.38
C ALA A 11 -1.77 -2.19 3.00
N ILE A 12 -0.90 -2.20 1.98
CA ILE A 12 -1.26 -2.63 0.61
C ILE A 12 -1.69 -4.10 0.62
N ARG A 13 -0.93 -4.99 1.27
CA ARG A 13 -1.28 -6.42 1.37
C ARG A 13 -2.59 -6.64 2.12
N THR A 14 -2.82 -5.91 3.21
CA THR A 14 -4.05 -6.02 4.00
C THR A 14 -5.26 -5.55 3.19
N ALA A 15 -5.15 -4.42 2.49
CA ALA A 15 -6.19 -3.92 1.61
C ALA A 15 -6.51 -4.93 0.49
N ALA A 16 -5.49 -5.46 -0.19
CA ALA A 16 -5.66 -6.49 -1.21
C ALA A 16 -6.37 -7.74 -0.68
N LYS A 17 -5.94 -8.23 0.50
CA LYS A 17 -6.54 -9.38 1.18
C LYS A 17 -8.01 -9.11 1.53
N ARG A 18 -8.34 -7.94 2.11
CA ARG A 18 -9.72 -7.57 2.45
C ARG A 18 -10.62 -7.51 1.22
N ILE A 19 -10.13 -6.95 0.11
CA ILE A 19 -10.84 -6.96 -1.17
C ILE A 19 -11.09 -8.41 -1.60
N ASN A 20 -10.04 -9.23 -1.61
CA ASN A 20 -10.10 -10.63 -2.03
C ASN A 20 -11.11 -11.45 -1.20
N ASP A 21 -11.09 -11.29 0.12
CA ASP A 21 -11.90 -12.03 1.10
C ASP A 21 -13.39 -11.62 1.12
N GLY A 22 -13.79 -10.65 0.28
CA GLY A 22 -15.19 -10.34 0.05
C GLY A 22 -15.67 -9.00 0.59
N SER A 23 -14.75 -8.10 0.99
CA SER A 23 -15.13 -6.71 1.26
C SER A 23 -15.77 -6.09 0.02
N HIS A 24 -16.78 -5.24 0.22
CA HIS A 24 -17.46 -4.55 -0.88
C HIS A 24 -16.46 -3.75 -1.70
N TYR A 25 -16.28 -4.15 -2.96
CA TYR A 25 -15.45 -3.46 -3.94
C TYR A 25 -16.34 -2.79 -4.98
N GLN A 26 -16.21 -1.47 -5.12
CA GLN A 26 -16.91 -0.69 -6.13
C GLN A 26 -16.06 0.52 -6.49
N TRP A 27 -15.56 0.55 -7.72
CA TRP A 27 -14.68 1.62 -8.20
C TRP A 27 -15.29 3.02 -8.04
N GLY A 28 -16.58 3.19 -8.33
CA GLY A 28 -17.28 4.48 -8.15
C GLY A 28 -17.63 4.85 -6.70
N HIS A 29 -17.32 4.01 -5.71
CA HIS A 29 -17.54 4.31 -4.30
C HIS A 29 -16.21 4.71 -3.67
N MET A 30 -16.03 5.98 -3.31
CA MET A 30 -14.73 6.55 -2.90
C MET A 30 -14.04 5.83 -1.73
N GLY A 31 -14.78 5.27 -0.78
CA GLY A 31 -14.22 4.44 0.29
C GLY A 31 -14.11 2.94 -0.05
N GLY A 32 -14.71 2.48 -1.14
CA GLY A 32 -14.82 1.06 -1.53
C GLY A 32 -14.06 0.70 -2.80
N CYS A 33 -13.37 1.66 -3.42
CA CYS A 33 -12.44 1.43 -4.52
C CYS A 33 -11.05 1.03 -3.99
N ASN A 34 -10.11 0.78 -4.90
CA ASN A 34 -8.71 0.45 -4.59
C ASN A 34 -8.05 1.50 -3.66
N CYS A 35 -8.16 2.78 -3.98
CA CYS A 35 -7.60 3.86 -3.17
C CYS A 35 -8.33 3.98 -1.82
N GLY A 36 -9.65 3.80 -1.82
CA GLY A 36 -10.46 3.80 -0.59
C GLY A 36 -10.13 2.64 0.36
N HIS A 37 -9.85 1.45 -0.17
CA HIS A 37 -9.38 0.31 0.62
C HIS A 37 -7.99 0.58 1.20
N LEU A 38 -7.06 1.12 0.41
CA LEU A 38 -5.74 1.48 0.94
C LEU A 38 -5.81 2.60 1.99
N ALA A 39 -6.67 3.60 1.78
CA ALA A 39 -6.88 4.69 2.73
C ALA A 39 -7.41 4.20 4.09
N GLN A 40 -8.30 3.20 4.11
CA GLN A 40 -8.76 2.57 5.36
C GLN A 40 -7.65 1.88 6.15
N GLU A 41 -6.59 1.41 5.50
CA GLU A 41 -5.44 0.78 6.19
C GLU A 41 -4.40 1.80 6.64
N LEU A 42 -4.28 2.94 5.96
CA LEU A 42 -3.27 3.96 6.24
C LEU A 42 -3.75 5.06 7.19
N THR A 43 -5.07 5.19 7.36
CA THR A 43 -5.71 6.28 8.09
C THR A 43 -6.74 5.72 9.09
N PRO A 44 -7.17 6.50 10.11
CA PRO A 44 -8.20 6.05 11.05
C PRO A 44 -9.62 6.07 10.45
N TYR A 45 -9.79 6.49 9.19
CA TYR A 45 -11.10 6.74 8.61
C TYR A 45 -11.73 5.47 8.03
N SER A 46 -13.02 5.28 8.33
CA SER A 46 -13.80 4.17 7.80
C SER A 46 -14.18 4.38 6.32
N LYS A 47 -14.58 3.30 5.64
CA LYS A 47 -15.18 3.33 4.29
C LYS A 47 -16.24 4.44 4.14
N ARG A 48 -17.10 4.60 5.16
CA ARG A 48 -18.21 5.56 5.14
C ARG A 48 -17.67 6.98 5.22
N GLU A 49 -16.77 7.26 6.16
CA GLU A 49 -16.19 8.60 6.34
C GLU A 49 -15.39 9.03 5.12
N ILE A 50 -14.55 8.14 4.56
CA ILE A 50 -13.79 8.42 3.33
C ILE A 50 -14.75 8.79 2.19
N HIS A 51 -15.86 8.05 2.05
CA HIS A 51 -16.86 8.36 1.03
C HIS A 51 -17.53 9.71 1.28
N GLU A 52 -18.03 9.96 2.50
CA GLU A 52 -18.67 11.23 2.87
C GLU A 52 -17.75 12.44 2.67
N TYR A 53 -16.46 12.30 2.98
CA TYR A 53 -15.48 13.38 2.82
C TYR A 53 -15.18 13.65 1.35
N ALA A 54 -15.02 12.60 0.55
CA ALA A 54 -14.79 12.73 -0.88
C ALA A 54 -15.98 13.38 -1.60
N MET A 55 -17.23 13.07 -1.18
CA MET A 55 -18.45 13.61 -1.79
C MET A 55 -18.65 15.13 -1.60
N ARG A 56 -17.81 15.81 -0.82
CA ARG A 56 -17.80 17.29 -0.72
C ARG A 56 -17.28 17.97 -1.99
N LYS A 57 -16.57 17.21 -2.83
CA LYS A 57 -16.14 17.60 -4.18
C LYS A 57 -16.59 16.52 -5.17
N SER A 58 -16.68 16.87 -6.44
CA SER A 58 -16.89 15.88 -7.50
C SER A 58 -15.58 15.19 -7.87
N GLY A 59 -15.68 14.01 -8.49
CA GLY A 59 -14.56 13.33 -9.12
C GLY A 59 -14.09 12.07 -8.39
N ASP A 60 -13.17 11.35 -9.04
CA ASP A 60 -12.53 10.16 -8.50
C ASP A 60 -11.25 10.51 -7.73
N TRP A 61 -10.50 9.51 -7.24
CA TRP A 61 -9.28 9.77 -6.47
C TRP A 61 -8.21 10.54 -7.25
N THR A 62 -8.19 10.41 -8.59
CA THR A 62 -7.30 11.21 -9.45
C THR A 62 -7.63 12.69 -9.30
N ASP A 63 -8.93 13.03 -9.40
CA ASP A 63 -9.40 14.41 -9.31
C ASP A 63 -9.11 14.97 -7.90
N GLN A 64 -9.43 14.22 -6.84
CA GLN A 64 -9.20 14.63 -5.46
C GLN A 64 -7.70 14.88 -5.17
N VAL A 65 -6.81 14.04 -5.70
CA VAL A 65 -5.35 14.17 -5.50
C VAL A 65 -4.74 15.29 -6.37
N GLN A 66 -5.31 15.56 -7.54
CA GLN A 66 -4.92 16.71 -8.36
C GLN A 66 -5.30 18.03 -7.67
N ASP A 67 -6.49 18.08 -7.10
CA ASP A 67 -7.00 19.24 -6.37
C ASP A 67 -6.45 19.36 -4.93
N TYR A 68 -5.60 18.43 -4.51
CA TYR A 68 -5.08 18.37 -3.14
C TYR A 68 -4.26 19.62 -2.77
N CYS A 69 -4.67 20.26 -1.67
CA CYS A 69 -4.03 21.42 -1.06
C CYS A 69 -3.78 21.16 0.43
N GLY A 70 -2.50 20.99 0.81
CA GLY A 70 -2.10 20.65 2.18
C GLY A 70 -2.33 21.72 3.24
N THR A 71 -2.79 22.91 2.86
CA THR A 71 -3.21 23.97 3.80
C THR A 71 -4.72 24.13 3.86
N SER A 72 -5.47 23.40 3.03
CA SER A 72 -6.92 23.41 3.07
C SER A 72 -7.40 22.58 4.26
N ALA A 73 -8.27 23.16 5.09
CA ALA A 73 -8.87 22.47 6.24
C ALA A 73 -10.00 21.50 5.81
N MET A 74 -9.81 20.82 4.69
CA MET A 74 -10.79 19.92 4.09
C MET A 74 -10.50 18.48 4.51
N PRO A 75 -11.50 17.70 4.95
CA PRO A 75 -11.25 16.35 5.45
C PRO A 75 -10.64 15.38 4.43
N MET A 76 -10.93 15.55 3.13
CA MET A 76 -10.31 14.73 2.09
C MET A 76 -8.82 15.02 1.96
N ASP A 77 -8.42 16.29 2.08
CA ASP A 77 -7.03 16.72 2.04
C ASP A 77 -6.25 16.16 3.25
N GLU A 78 -6.88 16.01 4.42
CA GLU A 78 -6.29 15.31 5.57
C GLU A 78 -6.02 13.82 5.29
N ILE A 79 -6.97 13.12 4.64
CA ILE A 79 -6.77 11.71 4.23
C ILE A 79 -5.56 11.60 3.29
N ILE A 80 -5.52 12.44 2.26
CA ILE A 80 -4.44 12.45 1.27
C ILE A 80 -3.10 12.75 1.95
N SER A 81 -3.08 13.71 2.90
CA SER A 81 -1.87 14.05 3.67
C SER A 81 -1.37 12.85 4.47
N SER A 82 -2.27 12.16 5.20
CA SER A 82 -1.91 10.98 6.00
C SER A 82 -1.40 9.80 5.17
N MET A 83 -1.97 9.63 3.97
CA MET A 83 -1.49 8.65 2.98
C MET A 83 -0.08 9.01 2.49
N MET A 84 0.19 10.30 2.23
CA MET A 84 1.52 10.77 1.83
C MET A 84 2.56 10.61 2.94
N GLU A 85 2.21 10.93 4.19
CA GLU A 85 3.07 10.71 5.36
C GLU A 85 3.45 9.24 5.55
N SER A 86 2.56 8.32 5.13
CA SER A 86 2.82 6.88 5.14
C SER A 86 3.74 6.39 4.01
N GLY A 87 4.21 7.31 3.15
CA GLY A 87 5.22 7.04 2.12
C GLY A 87 4.69 7.08 0.68
N LEU A 88 3.43 7.43 0.45
CA LEU A 88 2.87 7.58 -0.89
C LEU A 88 3.21 8.94 -1.51
N GLU A 89 3.43 8.97 -2.81
CA GLU A 89 3.42 10.18 -3.61
C GLU A 89 2.04 10.39 -4.24
N ARG A 90 1.73 11.64 -4.65
CA ARG A 90 0.49 11.93 -5.41
C ARG A 90 0.32 11.00 -6.61
N LYS A 91 1.41 10.76 -7.33
CA LYS A 91 1.42 9.90 -8.52
C LYS A 91 1.02 8.46 -8.20
N ASP A 92 1.40 7.93 -7.03
CA ASP A 92 1.06 6.54 -6.66
C ASP A 92 -0.44 6.38 -6.46
N MET A 93 -1.11 7.36 -5.85
CA MET A 93 -2.57 7.34 -5.68
C MET A 93 -3.31 7.46 -7.03
N ILE A 94 -2.83 8.34 -7.92
CA ILE A 94 -3.37 8.50 -9.28
C ILE A 94 -3.18 7.20 -10.09
N ASP A 95 -2.01 6.58 -9.98
CA ASP A 95 -1.72 5.34 -10.69
C ASP A 95 -2.52 4.18 -10.12
N LEU A 96 -2.67 4.08 -8.80
CA LEU A 96 -3.50 3.07 -8.14
C LEU A 96 -4.96 3.19 -8.58
N GLU A 97 -5.47 4.41 -8.73
CA GLU A 97 -6.84 4.67 -9.19
C GLU A 97 -7.20 4.01 -10.52
N ARG A 98 -6.20 3.84 -11.39
CA ARG A 98 -6.39 3.28 -12.73
C ARG A 98 -5.50 2.09 -13.05
N LEU A 99 -4.80 1.54 -12.05
CA LEU A 99 -3.81 0.46 -12.19
C LEU A 99 -2.71 0.77 -13.23
N LYS A 100 -2.17 1.99 -13.20
CA LYS A 100 -1.32 2.56 -14.28
C LYS A 100 0.18 2.60 -14.01
N ASN A 101 0.64 2.33 -12.78
CA ASN A 101 2.08 2.34 -12.49
C ASN A 101 2.81 1.33 -13.39
N GLN A 102 3.72 1.82 -14.24
CA GLN A 102 4.37 1.02 -15.27
C GLN A 102 5.35 0.00 -14.69
N GLU A 103 5.99 0.32 -13.57
CA GLU A 103 6.94 -0.58 -12.91
C GLU A 103 6.19 -1.78 -12.31
N VAL A 104 5.07 -1.55 -11.63
CA VAL A 104 4.19 -2.62 -11.13
C VAL A 104 3.67 -3.49 -12.27
N ARG A 105 3.20 -2.87 -13.36
CA ARG A 105 2.70 -3.62 -14.53
C ARG A 105 3.79 -4.45 -15.21
N ARG A 106 5.03 -3.97 -15.25
CA ARG A 106 6.17 -4.74 -15.75
C ARG A 106 6.51 -5.90 -14.83
N TYR A 107 6.46 -5.67 -13.52
CA TYR A 107 6.67 -6.70 -12.50
C TYR A 107 5.65 -7.85 -12.64
N MET A 108 4.40 -7.55 -12.98
CA MET A 108 3.34 -8.54 -13.24
C MET A 108 3.52 -9.37 -14.53
N GLY A 109 4.51 -9.05 -15.39
CA GLY A 109 4.69 -9.71 -16.68
C GLY A 109 3.45 -9.64 -17.58
N ASP A 110 3.07 -10.77 -18.19
CA ASP A 110 1.93 -10.86 -19.12
C ASP A 110 0.60 -10.43 -18.50
N ARG A 111 0.40 -10.67 -17.19
CA ARG A 111 -0.82 -10.23 -16.49
C ARG A 111 -0.93 -8.72 -16.40
N GLY A 112 0.19 -7.98 -16.40
CA GLY A 112 0.20 -6.52 -16.33
C GLY A 112 -0.17 -5.80 -17.63
N VAL A 113 -0.27 -6.51 -18.76
CA VAL A 113 -0.56 -5.92 -20.08
C VAL A 113 -1.96 -5.32 -20.14
N LYS A 114 -2.95 -5.97 -19.51
CA LYS A 114 -4.34 -5.53 -19.54
C LYS A 114 -4.99 -5.72 -18.18
N LEU A 115 -5.25 -4.60 -17.51
CA LEU A 115 -5.88 -4.55 -16.20
C LEU A 115 -7.11 -3.66 -16.26
N TYR A 116 -8.11 -4.03 -15.48
CA TYR A 116 -9.37 -3.31 -15.37
C TYR A 116 -9.59 -2.89 -13.93
N HIS A 117 -9.60 -1.59 -13.66
CA HIS A 117 -9.83 -1.06 -12.30
C HIS A 117 -11.25 -1.36 -11.79
N ASN A 118 -12.21 -1.67 -12.65
CA ASN A 118 -13.53 -2.16 -12.21
C ASN A 118 -13.57 -3.68 -11.97
N ASN A 119 -12.49 -4.41 -12.29
CA ASN A 119 -12.37 -5.83 -12.00
C ASN A 119 -11.64 -6.02 -10.66
N LYS A 120 -12.35 -6.62 -9.71
CA LYS A 120 -11.82 -6.91 -8.37
C LYS A 120 -10.51 -7.70 -8.40
N GLN A 121 -10.41 -8.73 -9.24
CA GLN A 121 -9.23 -9.60 -9.29
C GLN A 121 -8.00 -8.86 -9.82
N ASP A 122 -8.17 -8.07 -10.88
CA ASP A 122 -7.05 -7.29 -11.43
C ASP A 122 -6.52 -6.27 -10.40
N VAL A 123 -7.39 -5.70 -9.57
CA VAL A 123 -6.99 -4.81 -8.46
C VAL A 123 -6.20 -5.57 -7.40
N VAL A 124 -6.68 -6.75 -6.99
CA VAL A 124 -6.00 -7.59 -5.99
C VAL A 124 -4.61 -7.99 -6.49
N ASP A 125 -4.53 -8.54 -7.71
CA ASP A 125 -3.28 -8.96 -8.34
C ASP A 125 -2.29 -7.79 -8.44
N TYR A 126 -2.78 -6.60 -8.82
CA TYR A 126 -1.96 -5.40 -8.93
C TYR A 126 -1.44 -4.93 -7.57
N MET A 127 -2.27 -4.92 -6.53
CA MET A 127 -1.86 -4.49 -5.20
C MET A 127 -0.86 -5.46 -4.57
N ILE A 128 -1.02 -6.77 -4.77
CA ILE A 128 -0.04 -7.78 -4.33
C ILE A 128 1.29 -7.56 -5.05
N ALA A 129 1.27 -7.46 -6.38
CA ALA A 129 2.47 -7.19 -7.17
C ALA A 129 3.18 -5.89 -6.77
N TRP A 130 2.42 -4.85 -6.43
CA TRP A 130 2.99 -3.60 -5.96
C TRP A 130 3.64 -3.74 -4.58
N ALA A 131 3.02 -4.48 -3.65
CA ALA A 131 3.61 -4.74 -2.34
C ALA A 131 4.90 -5.55 -2.44
N ASP A 132 4.94 -6.56 -3.30
CA ASP A 132 6.12 -7.40 -3.51
C ASP A 132 7.26 -6.60 -4.14
N LEU A 133 6.97 -5.75 -5.14
CA LEU A 133 7.96 -4.85 -5.72
C LEU A 133 8.56 -3.88 -4.69
N LEU A 134 7.73 -3.31 -3.81
CA LEU A 134 8.22 -2.44 -2.74
C LEU A 134 9.04 -3.21 -1.69
N GLU A 135 8.67 -4.46 -1.40
CA GLU A 135 9.44 -5.32 -0.48
C GLU A 135 10.82 -5.67 -1.06
N GLU A 136 10.91 -6.01 -2.34
CA GLU A 136 12.19 -6.25 -3.02
C GLU A 136 13.10 -5.01 -3.00
N GLN A 137 12.53 -3.82 -3.23
CA GLN A 137 13.26 -2.56 -3.13
C GLN A 137 13.76 -2.33 -1.69
N LEU A 138 12.90 -2.54 -0.69
CA LEU A 138 13.27 -2.37 0.71
C LEU A 138 14.40 -3.32 1.13
N ILE A 139 14.35 -4.58 0.70
CA ILE A 139 15.39 -5.58 1.00
C ILE A 139 16.71 -5.22 0.33
N SER A 140 16.67 -4.74 -0.92
CA SER A 140 17.87 -4.35 -1.68
C SER A 140 18.64 -3.19 -1.04
N ASP A 141 17.94 -2.32 -0.30
CA ASP A 141 18.54 -1.19 0.41
C ASP A 141 19.18 -1.60 1.76
N ILE A 142 18.89 -2.81 2.28
CA ILE A 142 19.48 -3.27 3.54
C ILE A 142 20.94 -3.69 3.33
N GLN A 143 21.85 -2.87 3.83
CA GLN A 143 23.27 -3.21 3.93
C GLN A 143 23.52 -3.98 5.24
N LEU A 144 23.88 -5.26 5.15
CA LEU A 144 24.30 -6.04 6.32
C LEU A 144 25.77 -5.71 6.64
N PRO A 145 26.14 -5.52 7.92
CA PRO A 145 27.54 -5.40 8.30
C PRO A 145 28.28 -6.72 8.00
N GLU A 146 29.49 -6.63 7.41
CA GLU A 146 30.29 -7.81 7.02
C GLU A 146 30.69 -8.70 8.20
N ASN A 147 30.65 -8.19 9.44
CA ASN A 147 31.06 -8.87 10.66
C ASN A 147 29.88 -9.38 11.50
N ILE A 148 28.92 -10.07 10.89
CA ILE A 148 28.00 -10.91 11.67
C ILE A 148 28.80 -12.17 12.05
N GLU A 149 29.47 -12.12 13.19
CA GLU A 149 30.10 -13.29 13.80
C GLU A 149 29.03 -14.38 13.93
N LYS A 150 29.26 -15.52 13.27
CA LYS A 150 28.41 -16.69 13.43
C LYS A 150 28.50 -17.09 14.89
N GLU A 151 27.39 -17.02 15.62
CA GLU A 151 27.33 -17.50 17.01
C GLU A 151 27.96 -18.90 17.06
N GLU A 152 29.05 -19.02 17.82
CA GLU A 152 29.67 -20.30 18.11
C GLU A 152 28.62 -21.16 18.81
N GLN A 153 28.42 -22.35 18.27
CA GLN A 153 27.49 -23.35 18.76
C GLN A 153 27.92 -23.74 20.18
N ILE A 154 27.28 -23.18 21.21
CA ILE A 154 27.55 -23.51 22.61
C ILE A 154 27.24 -25.01 22.80
N SER A 155 28.27 -25.83 23.01
CA SER A 155 28.11 -27.23 23.35
C SER A 155 27.58 -27.35 24.79
N ILE A 156 26.52 -28.15 24.98
CA ILE A 156 25.87 -28.38 26.28
C ILE A 156 26.68 -29.35 27.15
N GLU A 157 28.01 -29.35 27.07
CA GLU A 157 28.88 -30.21 27.88
C GLU A 157 29.45 -29.52 29.13
N GLU A 158 29.41 -28.19 29.21
CA GLU A 158 29.93 -27.43 30.38
C GLU A 158 28.95 -27.28 31.55
N LEU A 159 27.70 -27.77 31.43
CA LEU A 159 26.69 -27.68 32.49
C LEU A 159 26.78 -28.78 33.58
N SER A 160 27.88 -29.56 33.63
CA SER A 160 28.06 -30.66 34.58
C SER A 160 29.07 -30.42 35.71
N LEU A 161 29.57 -29.19 35.92
CA LEU A 161 30.55 -28.89 36.97
C LEU A 161 30.13 -27.80 37.97
N VAL A 162 28.87 -27.83 38.40
CA VAL A 162 28.47 -27.17 39.66
C VAL A 162 27.59 -28.12 40.48
N GLU A 163 28.24 -29.10 41.13
CA GLU A 163 27.77 -29.67 42.41
C GLU A 163 28.62 -29.11 43.55
#